data_AF-A0AA44GA90-F1
#
_entry.id   AF-A0AA44GA90-F1
#
_cell.length_a   1.000
_cell.length_b   1.000
_cell.length_c   1.000
_cell.angle_alpha   90.00
_cell.angle_beta   90.00
_cell.angle_gamma   90.00
#
_symmetry.space_group_name_H-M   'P 1'
#
loop_
_entity.id
_entity.type
_entity.pdbx_description
1 polymer ?
#
loop_
_entity_poly.entity_id
_entity_poly.type
_entity_poly.pdbx_seq_one_letter_code
_entity_poly.pdbx_strand_id
1 'polypeptide(L)'
;MKKSVIALLGLAVILGGCSNKVNYGDAQAVETTTVDFGSTDLQKIAAEMVDSMLSSGSVAAITKDQRPIVFVERIKNKTSEHIDTESITDSVSTKMLNSGKFRFVDMDRVDSVRKQLNFQNNDQLVDQSSAIQFGKMVGAQYMLYGNLSSIVKEAGSDKDVYYKMTMRLMDLETGLIEWADETEIRKQQSKSLLGL
;
A
#
# COMPACT_ATOMS: atom_id res chain seq x y z
N MET A 1 2.87 44.32 62.16
CA MET A 1 1.67 43.64 61.61
C MET A 1 1.55 44.07 60.14
N LYS A 2 2.25 43.61 59.09
CA LYS A 2 2.86 42.33 58.66
C LYS A 2 1.87 41.16 58.67
N LYS A 3 1.06 41.01 57.60
CA LYS A 3 0.48 39.74 57.10
C LYS A 3 -0.44 39.81 55.85
N SER A 4 -0.53 40.93 55.11
CA SER A 4 -1.50 41.03 53.99
C SER A 4 -0.91 41.17 52.58
N VAL A 5 0.38 40.92 52.37
CA VAL A 5 1.04 41.09 51.05
C VAL A 5 1.47 39.76 50.40
N ILE A 6 1.22 38.62 51.04
CA ILE A 6 1.68 37.29 50.57
C ILE A 6 0.53 36.51 49.90
N ALA A 7 -0.23 37.15 49.02
CA ALA A 7 -1.36 36.49 48.33
C ALA A 7 -1.42 36.76 46.81
N LEU A 8 -0.32 37.21 46.19
CA LEU A 8 -0.30 37.57 44.76
C LEU A 8 0.88 37.01 43.96
N LEU A 9 1.65 36.08 44.52
CA LEU A 9 2.86 35.51 43.87
C LEU A 9 2.74 34.02 43.48
N GLY A 10 1.55 33.41 43.62
CA GLY A 10 1.37 31.96 43.50
C GLY A 10 0.74 31.44 42.21
N LEU A 11 0.51 32.27 41.18
CA LEU A 11 -0.16 31.82 39.95
C LEU A 11 0.44 32.45 38.70
N ALA A 12 1.75 32.30 38.51
CA ALA A 12 2.32 32.36 37.18
C ALA A 12 2.04 31.02 36.50
N VAL A 13 0.86 30.90 35.89
CA VAL A 13 0.52 29.78 35.01
C VAL A 13 1.56 29.80 33.88
N ILE A 14 2.42 28.79 33.89
CA ILE A 14 3.36 28.49 32.82
C ILE A 14 2.48 28.06 31.63
N LEU A 15 2.07 29.02 30.81
CA LEU A 15 1.57 28.77 29.46
C LEU A 15 2.78 28.39 28.60
N GLY A 16 3.37 27.24 28.89
CA GLY A 16 4.32 26.58 28.01
C GLY A 16 3.53 26.04 26.83
N GLY A 17 3.41 26.84 25.76
CA GLY A 17 2.89 26.35 24.50
C GLY A 17 3.79 25.23 23.99
N CYS A 18 3.22 24.03 23.78
CA CYS A 18 3.90 22.97 23.07
C CYS A 18 4.25 23.46 21.66
N SER A 19 5.51 23.86 21.45
CA SER A 19 6.02 24.13 20.12
C SER A 19 6.20 22.78 19.43
N ASN A 20 5.37 22.50 18.42
CA ASN A 20 5.55 21.33 17.59
C ASN A 20 6.83 21.51 16.78
N LYS A 21 7.91 20.85 17.20
CA LYS A 21 9.16 20.82 16.46
C LYS A 21 9.10 19.69 15.44
N VAL A 22 8.94 20.04 14.17
CA VAL A 22 9.02 19.08 13.06
C VAL A 22 10.49 18.78 12.81
N ASN A 23 10.86 17.49 12.88
CA ASN A 23 12.17 17.01 12.49
C ASN A 23 12.01 15.99 11.35
N TYR A 24 13.02 15.88 10.49
CA TYR A 24 13.08 14.78 9.52
C TYR A 24 13.28 13.45 10.25
N GLY A 25 12.48 12.45 9.88
CA GLY A 25 12.64 11.06 10.30
C GLY A 25 13.30 10.21 9.19
N ASP A 26 13.75 9.02 9.56
CA ASP A 26 14.19 8.01 8.60
C ASP A 26 12.97 7.31 7.98
N ALA A 27 12.86 7.37 6.64
CA ALA A 27 11.76 6.76 5.90
C ALA A 27 11.82 5.22 5.91
N GLN A 28 12.95 4.62 6.28
CA GLN A 28 13.14 3.16 6.36
C GLN A 28 13.02 2.63 7.80
N ALA A 29 12.84 3.51 8.79
CA ALA A 29 12.63 3.06 10.16
C ALA A 29 11.32 2.28 10.30
N VAL A 30 11.34 1.27 11.18
CA VAL A 30 10.13 0.51 11.52
C VAL A 30 9.18 1.42 12.28
N GLU A 31 8.00 1.63 11.71
CA GLU A 31 6.92 2.39 12.31
C GLU A 31 6.29 1.59 13.45
N THR A 32 6.33 2.14 14.67
CA THR A 32 5.77 1.50 15.88
C THR A 32 4.71 2.38 16.55
N THR A 33 4.12 3.32 15.80
CA THR A 33 3.19 4.33 16.34
C THR A 33 1.83 3.73 16.65
N THR A 34 1.27 2.97 15.71
CA THR A 34 -0.02 2.30 15.84
C THR A 34 0.01 0.92 15.17
N VAL A 35 -1.04 0.13 15.38
CA VAL A 35 -1.26 -1.13 14.65
C VAL A 35 -2.00 -0.95 13.33
N ASP A 36 -2.37 0.28 12.98
CA ASP A 36 -3.05 0.59 11.71
C ASP A 36 -2.04 0.58 10.57
N PHE A 37 -2.50 0.37 9.33
CA PHE A 37 -1.60 0.19 8.19
C PHE A 37 -0.68 1.40 7.99
N GLY A 38 0.63 1.15 7.97
CA GLY A 38 1.66 2.19 7.99
C GLY A 38 2.63 2.14 6.82
N SER A 39 3.60 3.05 6.88
CA SER A 39 4.65 3.23 5.88
C SER A 39 5.56 2.00 5.75
N THR A 40 5.93 1.38 6.88
CA THR A 40 6.74 0.15 6.90
C THR A 40 6.02 -1.02 6.25
N ASP A 41 4.71 -1.15 6.48
CA ASP A 41 3.91 -2.23 5.92
C ASP A 41 3.85 -2.13 4.39
N LEU A 42 3.61 -0.92 3.88
CA LEU A 42 3.62 -0.65 2.44
C LEU A 42 4.96 -1.01 1.80
N GLN A 43 6.07 -0.55 2.39
CA GLN A 43 7.41 -0.79 1.86
C GLN A 43 7.75 -2.28 1.87
N LYS A 44 7.42 -2.98 2.96
CA LYS A 44 7.64 -4.42 3.12
C LYS A 44 6.85 -5.21 2.09
N ILE A 45 5.54 -4.96 1.96
CA ILE A 45 4.69 -5.65 1.00
C ILE A 45 5.20 -5.43 -0.43
N ALA A 46 5.48 -4.19 -0.81
CA ALA A 46 5.95 -3.89 -2.16
C ALA A 46 7.29 -4.56 -2.48
N ALA A 47 8.21 -4.66 -1.50
CA ALA A 47 9.48 -5.35 -1.68
C ALA A 47 9.29 -6.85 -1.82
N GLU A 48 8.67 -7.51 -0.85
CA GLU A 48 8.53 -8.97 -0.82
C GLU A 48 7.77 -9.51 -2.03
N MET A 49 6.68 -8.84 -2.43
CA MET A 49 5.89 -9.27 -3.59
C MET A 49 6.66 -9.15 -4.90
N VAL A 50 7.44 -8.08 -5.08
CA VAL A 50 8.26 -7.91 -6.29
C VAL A 50 9.44 -8.87 -6.28
N ASP A 51 10.11 -9.04 -5.15
CA ASP A 51 11.24 -9.95 -5.01
C ASP A 51 10.84 -11.41 -5.27
N SER A 52 9.68 -11.83 -4.74
CA SER A 52 9.09 -13.14 -5.04
C SER A 52 8.79 -13.30 -6.53
N MET A 53 8.14 -12.31 -7.14
CA MET A 53 7.82 -12.34 -8.57
C MET A 53 9.08 -12.45 -9.43
N LEU A 54 10.10 -11.63 -9.14
CA LEU A 54 11.35 -11.64 -9.90
C LEU A 54 12.17 -12.93 -9.71
N SER A 55 11.98 -13.62 -8.59
CA SER A 55 12.62 -14.90 -8.27
C SER A 55 11.90 -16.11 -8.86
N SER A 56 10.67 -15.93 -9.36
CA SER A 56 9.88 -17.02 -9.96
C SER A 56 10.49 -17.51 -11.27
N GLY A 57 10.60 -18.83 -11.43
CA GLY A 57 11.06 -19.46 -12.68
C GLY A 57 10.16 -19.15 -13.88
N SER A 58 8.85 -19.06 -13.68
CA SER A 58 7.89 -18.69 -14.73
C SER A 58 8.13 -17.25 -15.19
N VAL A 59 8.33 -16.33 -14.24
CA VAL A 59 8.62 -14.92 -14.55
C VAL A 59 10.00 -14.79 -15.21
N ALA A 60 10.99 -15.55 -14.77
CA ALA A 60 12.30 -15.60 -15.41
C ALA A 60 12.19 -16.08 -16.86
N ALA A 61 11.33 -17.05 -17.16
CA ALA A 61 11.10 -17.54 -18.52
C ALA A 61 10.49 -16.47 -19.43
N ILE A 62 9.42 -15.79 -19.00
CA ILE A 62 8.74 -14.77 -19.82
C ILE A 62 9.58 -13.48 -19.99
N THR A 63 10.52 -13.22 -19.07
CA THR A 63 11.40 -12.04 -19.09
C THR A 63 12.83 -12.32 -19.58
N LYS A 64 13.11 -13.53 -20.09
CA LYS A 64 14.46 -13.96 -20.45
C LYS A 64 15.08 -13.13 -21.58
N ASP A 65 14.34 -13.01 -22.69
CA ASP A 65 14.83 -12.40 -23.94
C ASP A 65 14.02 -11.17 -24.34
N GLN A 66 13.05 -10.76 -23.51
CA GLN A 66 12.16 -9.65 -23.78
C GLN A 66 11.70 -8.95 -22.50
N ARG A 67 11.21 -7.71 -22.66
CA ARG A 67 10.56 -6.94 -21.59
C ARG A 67 9.05 -6.89 -21.85
N PRO A 68 8.23 -7.78 -21.27
CA PRO A 68 6.80 -7.76 -21.50
C PRO A 68 6.16 -6.45 -21.01
N ILE A 69 5.09 -6.04 -21.69
CA ILE A 69 4.28 -4.88 -21.29
C ILE A 69 3.25 -5.36 -20.29
N VAL A 70 3.27 -4.79 -19.09
CA VAL A 70 2.37 -5.13 -17.99
C VAL A 70 1.41 -3.98 -17.74
N PHE A 71 0.14 -4.32 -17.60
CA PHE A 71 -0.87 -3.44 -17.04
C PHE A 71 -1.00 -3.73 -15.54
N VAL A 72 -0.91 -2.72 -14.69
CA VAL A 72 -1.09 -2.88 -13.24
C VAL A 72 -2.45 -2.35 -12.85
N GLU A 73 -3.33 -3.25 -12.41
CA GLU A 73 -4.60 -2.88 -11.82
C GLU A 73 -4.36 -2.35 -10.40
N ARG A 74 -5.13 -1.34 -10.02
CA ARG A 74 -5.12 -0.83 -8.65
C ARG A 74 -5.45 -1.95 -7.67
N ILE A 75 -4.64 -2.08 -6.62
CA ILE A 75 -4.88 -3.06 -5.57
C ILE A 75 -6.23 -2.80 -4.91
N LYS A 76 -7.07 -3.84 -4.82
CA LYS A 76 -8.40 -3.75 -4.20
C LYS A 76 -8.27 -3.73 -2.69
N ASN A 77 -8.83 -2.71 -2.05
CA ASN A 77 -8.92 -2.64 -0.61
C ASN A 77 -10.11 -3.46 -0.10
N LYS A 78 -9.82 -4.53 0.65
CA LYS A 78 -10.78 -5.39 1.36
C LYS A 78 -10.58 -5.34 2.88
N THR A 79 -9.85 -4.34 3.36
CA THR A 79 -9.69 -4.09 4.79
C THR A 79 -10.87 -3.27 5.31
N SER A 80 -11.00 -3.16 6.63
CA SER A 80 -11.91 -2.21 7.27
C SER A 80 -11.37 -0.77 7.30
N GLU A 81 -10.14 -0.54 6.87
CA GLU A 81 -9.44 0.75 6.93
C GLU A 81 -9.44 1.46 5.57
N HIS A 82 -9.41 2.79 5.60
CA HIS A 82 -9.20 3.59 4.38
C HIS A 82 -7.71 3.64 4.03
N ILE A 83 -7.22 2.57 3.43
CA ILE A 83 -5.82 2.44 3.00
C ILE A 83 -5.64 3.02 1.60
N ASP A 84 -4.60 3.82 1.42
CA ASP A 84 -4.16 4.26 0.10
C ASP A 84 -3.47 3.12 -0.67
N THR A 85 -4.28 2.36 -1.40
CA THR A 85 -3.78 1.28 -2.26
C THR A 85 -3.11 1.78 -3.54
N GLU A 86 -3.21 3.08 -3.88
CA GLU A 86 -2.46 3.70 -4.99
C GLU A 86 -0.99 3.65 -4.69
N SER A 87 -0.58 4.16 -3.52
CA SER A 87 0.81 4.20 -3.11
C SER A 87 1.46 2.81 -3.10
N ILE A 88 0.71 1.76 -2.75
CA ILE A 88 1.19 0.37 -2.84
C ILE A 88 1.37 -0.03 -4.31
N THR A 89 0.36 0.24 -5.15
CA THR A 89 0.38 -0.05 -6.59
C THR A 89 1.55 0.64 -7.29
N ASP A 90 1.81 1.91 -6.97
CA ASP A 90 2.90 2.71 -7.52
C ASP A 90 4.25 2.21 -7.06
N SER A 91 4.38 1.83 -5.80
CA SER A 91 5.62 1.28 -5.24
C SER A 91 5.99 -0.05 -5.90
N VAL A 92 5.01 -0.94 -6.11
CA VAL A 92 5.19 -2.20 -6.85
C VAL A 92 5.59 -1.91 -8.29
N SER A 93 4.83 -1.06 -8.99
CA SER A 93 5.08 -0.72 -10.40
C SER A 93 6.47 -0.11 -10.60
N THR A 94 6.88 0.78 -9.69
CA THR A 94 8.20 1.42 -9.71
C THR A 94 9.30 0.40 -9.49
N LYS A 95 9.18 -0.49 -8.50
CA LYS A 95 10.17 -1.56 -8.25
C LYS A 95 10.28 -2.51 -9.43
N MET A 96 9.16 -2.90 -10.04
CA MET A 96 9.15 -3.73 -11.24
C MET A 96 9.79 -3.02 -12.44
N LEU A 97 9.55 -1.72 -12.62
CA LEU A 97 10.17 -0.95 -13.70
C LEU A 97 11.69 -0.88 -13.50
N ASN A 98 12.12 -0.62 -12.26
CA ASN A 98 13.53 -0.54 -11.87
C ASN A 98 14.27 -1.88 -12.01
N SER A 99 13.57 -3.02 -11.98
CA SER A 99 14.17 -4.33 -12.27
C SER A 99 14.71 -4.46 -13.70
N GLY A 100 14.29 -3.59 -14.62
CA GLY A 100 14.64 -3.64 -16.04
C GLY A 100 13.97 -4.78 -16.81
N LYS A 101 13.17 -5.64 -16.16
CA LYS A 101 12.52 -6.80 -16.78
C LYS A 101 11.17 -6.51 -17.42
N PHE A 102 10.51 -5.40 -17.05
CA PHE A 102 9.16 -5.08 -17.51
C PHE A 102 9.08 -3.70 -18.18
N ARG A 103 8.01 -3.49 -18.93
CA ARG A 103 7.55 -2.18 -19.42
C ARG A 103 6.12 -1.97 -18.94
N PHE A 104 5.74 -0.72 -18.72
CA PHE A 104 4.38 -0.38 -18.27
C PHE A 104 3.70 0.50 -19.31
N VAL A 105 2.38 0.40 -19.36
CA VAL A 105 1.56 1.37 -20.06
C VAL A 105 1.45 2.61 -19.19
N ASP A 106 1.75 3.76 -19.78
CA ASP A 106 1.61 5.06 -19.13
C ASP A 106 0.14 5.33 -18.73
N MET A 107 -0.08 5.77 -17.50
CA MET A 107 -1.43 6.04 -16.97
C MET A 107 -2.14 7.20 -17.69
N ASP A 108 -1.42 8.14 -18.30
CA ASP A 108 -2.02 9.18 -19.14
C ASP A 108 -2.56 8.61 -20.47
N ARG A 109 -1.88 7.58 -21.01
CA ARG A 109 -2.41 6.78 -22.13
C ARG A 109 -3.63 5.99 -21.69
N VAL A 110 -3.63 5.50 -20.46
CA VAL A 110 -4.78 4.80 -19.89
C VAL A 110 -5.98 5.74 -19.77
N ASP A 111 -5.78 6.95 -19.26
CA ASP A 111 -6.84 7.94 -19.04
C ASP A 111 -7.38 8.55 -20.33
N SER A 112 -6.53 8.75 -21.34
CA SER A 112 -6.98 9.18 -22.67
C SER A 112 -7.86 8.13 -23.34
N VAL A 113 -7.49 6.83 -23.26
CA VAL A 113 -8.32 5.73 -23.75
C VAL A 113 -9.62 5.62 -22.95
N ARG A 114 -9.58 5.81 -21.61
CA ARG A 114 -10.79 5.85 -20.78
C ARG A 114 -11.77 6.95 -21.21
N LYS A 115 -11.26 8.16 -21.41
CA LYS A 115 -12.05 9.31 -21.90
C LYS A 115 -12.66 9.05 -23.27
N GLN A 116 -11.89 8.44 -24.19
CA GLN A 116 -12.35 8.12 -25.54
C GLN A 116 -13.49 7.08 -25.55
N LEU A 117 -13.48 6.14 -24.60
CA LEU A 117 -14.50 5.10 -24.47
C LEU A 117 -15.71 5.53 -23.64
N ASN A 118 -15.83 6.81 -23.25
CA ASN A 118 -16.87 7.31 -22.35
C ASN A 118 -16.98 6.50 -21.04
N PHE A 119 -15.85 6.02 -20.52
CA PHE A 119 -15.78 5.50 -19.15
C PHE A 119 -15.96 6.67 -18.17
N GLN A 120 -17.23 7.08 -17.94
CA GLN A 120 -17.58 8.27 -17.15
C GLN A 120 -17.47 8.04 -15.62
N ASN A 121 -17.34 6.80 -15.18
CA ASN A 121 -17.22 6.44 -13.77
C ASN A 121 -15.94 5.64 -13.53
N ASN A 122 -15.20 5.98 -12.46
CA ASN A 122 -14.06 5.20 -11.94
C ASN A 122 -14.41 3.72 -11.67
N ASP A 123 -15.71 3.40 -11.59
CA ASP A 123 -16.24 2.06 -11.34
C ASP A 123 -16.20 1.09 -12.55
N GLN A 124 -15.97 1.56 -13.77
CA GLN A 124 -16.10 0.67 -14.95
C GLN A 124 -14.89 -0.26 -15.19
N LEU A 125 -13.80 -0.11 -14.41
CA LEU A 125 -12.73 -1.11 -14.32
C LEU A 125 -12.78 -1.92 -13.02
N VAL A 126 -13.88 -1.82 -12.25
CA VAL A 126 -14.08 -2.64 -11.04
C VAL A 126 -14.25 -4.12 -11.42
N ASP A 127 -14.86 -4.36 -12.58
CA ASP A 127 -15.00 -5.70 -13.13
C ASP A 127 -13.71 -6.16 -13.83
N GLN A 128 -13.32 -7.39 -13.52
CA GLN A 128 -12.08 -7.97 -14.01
C GLN A 128 -12.10 -8.17 -15.54
N SER A 129 -13.27 -8.43 -16.14
CA SER A 129 -13.36 -8.58 -17.59
C SER A 129 -13.09 -7.26 -18.33
N SER A 130 -13.56 -6.15 -17.77
CA SER A 130 -13.29 -4.81 -18.30
C SER A 130 -11.81 -4.44 -18.17
N ALA A 131 -11.17 -4.78 -17.05
CA ALA A 131 -9.73 -4.58 -16.87
C ALA A 131 -8.88 -5.39 -17.86
N ILE A 132 -9.27 -6.64 -18.15
CA ILE A 132 -8.60 -7.49 -19.15
C ILE A 132 -8.75 -6.90 -20.57
N GLN A 133 -9.97 -6.53 -20.97
CA GLN A 133 -10.23 -5.90 -22.26
C GLN A 133 -9.42 -4.61 -22.41
N PHE A 134 -9.38 -3.83 -21.34
CA PHE A 134 -8.62 -2.60 -21.29
C PHE A 134 -7.12 -2.84 -21.47
N GLY A 135 -6.53 -3.78 -20.72
CA GLY A 135 -5.14 -4.18 -20.86
C GLY A 135 -4.78 -4.55 -22.31
N LYS A 136 -5.65 -5.31 -22.98
CA LYS A 136 -5.48 -5.65 -24.41
C LYS A 136 -5.50 -4.41 -25.31
N MET A 137 -6.43 -3.48 -25.09
CA MET A 137 -6.52 -2.24 -25.89
C MET A 137 -5.28 -1.36 -25.79
N VAL A 138 -4.64 -1.33 -24.62
CA VAL A 138 -3.41 -0.56 -24.42
C VAL A 138 -2.12 -1.32 -24.81
N GLY A 139 -2.25 -2.55 -25.32
CA GLY A 139 -1.14 -3.37 -25.78
C GLY A 139 -0.38 -4.08 -24.65
N ALA A 140 -0.98 -4.22 -23.47
CA ALA A 140 -0.41 -5.02 -22.40
C ALA A 140 -0.52 -6.52 -22.74
N GLN A 141 0.54 -7.26 -22.42
CA GLN A 141 0.63 -8.72 -22.57
C GLN A 141 0.23 -9.40 -21.26
N TYR A 142 0.58 -8.79 -20.13
CA TYR A 142 0.25 -9.31 -18.81
C TYR A 142 -0.49 -8.28 -17.99
N MET A 143 -1.23 -8.75 -17.01
CA MET A 143 -1.93 -7.94 -16.02
C MET A 143 -1.51 -8.37 -14.62
N LEU A 144 -1.06 -7.40 -13.83
CA LEU A 144 -0.79 -7.57 -12.41
C LEU A 144 -1.98 -7.02 -11.63
N TYR A 145 -2.54 -7.84 -10.75
CA TYR A 145 -3.67 -7.45 -9.91
C TYR A 145 -3.61 -8.11 -8.55
N GLY A 146 -4.35 -7.57 -7.59
CA GLY A 146 -4.32 -8.07 -6.22
C GLY A 146 -5.32 -7.41 -5.29
N ASN A 147 -5.30 -7.86 -4.03
CA ASN A 147 -6.09 -7.26 -2.97
C ASN A 147 -5.37 -7.27 -1.64
N LEU A 148 -5.63 -6.25 -0.83
CA LEU A 148 -5.21 -6.16 0.56
C LEU A 148 -6.43 -6.43 1.47
N SER A 149 -6.31 -7.39 2.37
CA SER A 149 -7.37 -7.77 3.31
C SER A 149 -6.86 -7.70 4.75
N SER A 150 -7.76 -7.53 5.71
CA SER A 150 -7.40 -7.54 7.13
C SER A 150 -8.38 -8.34 7.98
N ILE A 151 -7.86 -8.84 9.11
CA ILE A 151 -8.62 -9.45 10.20
C ILE A 151 -8.24 -8.69 11.46
N VAL A 152 -9.23 -8.05 12.09
CA VAL A 152 -9.05 -7.29 13.33
C VAL A 152 -9.68 -8.07 14.47
N LYS A 153 -8.93 -8.25 15.57
CA LYS A 153 -9.44 -8.81 16.82
C LYS A 153 -9.14 -7.87 17.96
N GLU A 154 -10.12 -7.65 18.82
CA GLU A 154 -10.02 -6.75 19.97
C GLU A 154 -10.49 -7.49 21.23
N ALA A 155 -9.72 -7.34 22.32
CA ALA A 155 -10.04 -7.90 23.62
C ALA A 155 -9.62 -6.91 24.72
N GLY A 156 -10.58 -6.17 25.28
CA GLY A 156 -10.29 -5.13 26.26
C GLY A 156 -9.45 -4.00 25.65
N SER A 157 -8.22 -3.81 26.14
CA SER A 157 -7.27 -2.83 25.61
C SER A 157 -6.29 -3.40 24.58
N ASP A 158 -6.37 -4.70 24.30
CA ASP A 158 -5.51 -5.38 23.34
C ASP A 158 -6.15 -5.37 21.95
N LYS A 159 -5.34 -5.05 20.93
CA LYS A 159 -5.72 -5.05 19.52
C LYS A 159 -4.72 -5.90 18.73
N ASP A 160 -5.22 -6.84 17.96
CA ASP A 160 -4.47 -7.70 17.06
C ASP A 160 -5.00 -7.47 15.63
N VAL A 161 -4.11 -7.02 14.75
CA VAL A 161 -4.44 -6.76 13.35
C VAL A 161 -3.55 -7.62 12.47
N TYR A 162 -4.20 -8.44 11.64
CA TYR A 162 -3.54 -9.25 10.64
C TYR A 162 -3.90 -8.70 9.26
N TYR A 163 -2.91 -8.35 8.45
CA TYR A 163 -3.04 -7.96 7.05
C TYR A 163 -2.53 -9.07 6.16
N LYS A 164 -3.22 -9.27 5.04
CA LYS A 164 -2.76 -10.16 3.97
C LYS A 164 -2.90 -9.49 2.62
N MET A 165 -1.78 -9.41 1.90
CA MET A 165 -1.74 -9.03 0.49
C MET A 165 -1.70 -10.29 -0.36
N THR A 166 -2.49 -10.32 -1.43
CA THR A 166 -2.39 -11.36 -2.46
C THR A 166 -2.25 -10.68 -3.80
N MET A 167 -1.27 -11.10 -4.62
CA MET A 167 -1.09 -10.59 -5.98
C MET A 167 -0.94 -11.73 -6.98
N ARG A 168 -1.30 -11.44 -8.23
CA ARG A 168 -1.24 -12.37 -9.35
C ARG A 168 -0.82 -11.65 -10.63
N LEU A 169 0.05 -12.30 -11.40
CA LEU A 169 0.42 -11.92 -12.75
C LEU A 169 -0.28 -12.88 -13.73
N MET A 170 -1.16 -12.33 -14.56
CA MET A 170 -1.94 -13.08 -15.54
C MET A 170 -1.51 -12.74 -16.96
N ASP A 171 -1.40 -13.74 -17.82
CA ASP A 171 -1.30 -13.58 -19.26
C ASP A 171 -2.67 -13.16 -19.82
N LEU A 172 -2.75 -12.00 -20.47
CA LEU A 172 -4.02 -11.46 -20.96
C LEU A 172 -4.57 -12.24 -22.16
N GLU A 173 -3.73 -12.89 -22.96
CA GLU A 173 -4.16 -13.65 -24.12
C GLU A 173 -4.79 -14.98 -23.72
N THR A 174 -4.10 -15.73 -22.87
CA THR A 174 -4.50 -17.08 -22.44
C THR A 174 -5.35 -17.10 -21.17
N GLY A 175 -5.27 -16.06 -20.34
CA GLY A 175 -5.90 -16.00 -19.02
C GLY A 175 -5.20 -16.82 -17.95
N LEU A 176 -4.02 -17.39 -18.23
CA LEU A 176 -3.26 -18.19 -17.29
C LEU A 176 -2.54 -17.31 -16.27
N ILE A 177 -2.36 -17.83 -15.05
CA ILE A 177 -1.62 -17.16 -13.99
C ILE A 177 -0.16 -17.64 -14.04
N GLU A 178 0.75 -16.74 -14.40
CA GLU A 178 2.19 -17.01 -14.50
C GLU A 178 2.90 -16.89 -13.14
N TRP A 179 2.35 -16.07 -12.25
CA TRP A 179 2.85 -15.93 -10.89
C TRP A 179 1.72 -15.52 -9.95
N ALA A 180 1.79 -16.02 -8.73
CA ALA A 180 0.94 -15.60 -7.64
C ALA A 180 1.71 -15.76 -6.34
N ASP A 181 1.52 -14.81 -5.43
CA ASP A 181 2.05 -14.95 -4.07
C ASP A 181 1.19 -14.16 -3.06
N GLU A 182 1.46 -14.41 -1.79
CA GLU A 182 0.89 -13.69 -0.67
C GLU A 182 1.96 -13.29 0.36
N THR A 183 1.76 -12.12 0.96
CA THR A 183 2.54 -11.70 2.12
C THR A 183 1.61 -11.29 3.26
N GLU A 184 2.08 -11.52 4.47
CA GLU A 184 1.33 -11.40 5.69
C GLU A 184 2.05 -10.49 6.68
N ILE A 185 1.27 -9.65 7.35
CA ILE A 185 1.75 -8.78 8.41
C ILE A 185 0.81 -8.93 9.60
N ARG A 186 1.37 -9.18 10.78
CA ARG A 186 0.60 -9.19 12.04
C ARG A 186 1.17 -8.16 12.99
N LYS A 187 0.30 -7.30 13.52
CA LYS A 187 0.63 -6.26 14.48
C LYS A 187 -0.23 -6.41 15.72
N GLN A 188 0.39 -6.23 16.88
CA GLN A 188 -0.26 -6.38 18.18
C GLN A 188 0.02 -5.14 19.02
N GLN A 189 -1.01 -4.66 19.69
CA GLN A 189 -0.92 -3.58 20.65
C GLN A 189 -1.59 -4.03 21.95
N SER A 190 -0.89 -3.82 23.06
CA SER A 190 -1.47 -3.92 24.40
C SER A 190 -1.30 -2.56 25.08
N LYS A 191 -2.37 -2.05 25.71
CA LYS A 191 -2.24 -0.87 26.57
C LYS A 191 -2.12 -1.34 28.01
N SER A 192 -0.94 -1.17 28.60
CA SER A 192 -0.78 -1.21 30.05
C SER A 192 -1.35 0.09 30.65
N LEU A 193 -2.21 -0.05 31.67
CA LEU A 193 -2.74 1.07 32.46
C LEU A 193 -1.67 1.74 33.35
N LEU A 194 -0.49 1.13 33.45
CA LEU A 194 0.68 1.65 34.16
C LEU A 194 1.88 1.56 33.22
N GLY A 195 2.31 2.72 32.70
CA GLY A 195 3.58 2.82 31.99
C GLY A 195 4.73 2.64 32.97
N LEU A 196 5.24 1.41 33.06
CA LEU A 196 6.60 1.07 33.49
C LEU A 196 7.19 0.12 32.45
#